data_AF-A0A257YE99-F1
#
_entry.id   AF-A0A257YE99-F1
#
_cell.length_a   1.000
_cell.length_b   1.000
_cell.length_c   1.000
_cell.angle_alpha   90.00
_cell.angle_beta   90.00
_cell.angle_gamma   90.00
#
_symmetry.space_group_name_H-M   'P 1'
#
loop_
_entity.id
_entity.type
_entity.pdbx_description
1 polymer ?
#
loop_
_entity_poly.entity_id
_entity_poly.type
_entity_poly.pdbx_seq_one_letter_code
_entity_poly.pdbx_strand_id
1 'polypeptide(L)' 'MSVKDPCIAVCRFDRRTGWCAGCGRSVPEIRSWRKMQPQARGAVERDLPRRMLRLADRRPKDA' A
#
# COMPACT_ATOMS: atom_id res chain seq x y z
N MET A 1 2.01 -3.42 21.92
CA MET A 1 1.41 -2.36 21.07
C MET A 1 1.71 -2.66 19.61
N SER A 2 0.79 -3.26 18.88
CA SER A 2 1.00 -3.56 17.46
C SER A 2 0.91 -2.27 16.65
N VAL A 3 2.07 -1.73 16.28
CA VAL A 3 2.19 -0.83 15.11
C VAL A 3 1.43 -1.54 14.00
N LYS A 4 0.28 -0.97 13.61
CA LYS A 4 -0.54 -1.47 12.52
C LYS A 4 0.25 -1.24 11.24
N ASP A 5 1.25 -2.06 10.98
CA ASP A 5 1.82 -2.11 9.65
C ASP A 5 0.70 -2.64 8.75
N PRO A 6 0.19 -1.84 7.80
CA PRO A 6 -0.92 -2.24 6.94
C PRO A 6 -0.49 -3.33 5.95
N CYS A 7 0.75 -3.81 6.02
CA CYS A 7 1.25 -4.95 5.27
C CYS A 7 0.69 -6.27 5.82
N ILE A 8 -0.15 -6.92 5.02
CA ILE A 8 -0.65 -8.27 5.28
C ILE A 8 0.38 -9.38 4.99
N ALA A 9 1.67 -9.05 4.94
CA ALA A 9 2.77 -9.91 4.48
C ALA A 9 2.61 -10.47 3.04
N VAL A 10 1.70 -9.90 2.24
CA VAL A 10 1.49 -10.22 0.83
C VAL A 10 1.97 -9.05 -0.03
N CYS A 11 3.09 -9.25 -0.72
CA CYS A 11 3.60 -8.30 -1.70
C CYS A 11 3.09 -8.67 -3.10
N ARG A 12 1.89 -8.20 -3.46
CA ARG A 12 1.34 -8.36 -4.81
C ARG A 12 1.14 -7.00 -5.44
N PHE A 13 1.96 -6.63 -6.42
CA PHE A 13 1.88 -5.31 -7.05
C PHE A 13 1.04 -5.36 -8.32
N ASP A 14 0.12 -4.41 -8.45
CA ASP A 14 -0.58 -4.16 -9.69
C ASP A 14 0.36 -3.44 -10.67
N ARG A 15 0.61 -4.04 -11.85
CA ARG A 15 1.55 -3.50 -12.85
C ARG A 15 1.07 -2.21 -13.51
N ARG A 16 -0.23 -1.89 -13.42
CA ARG A 16 -0.82 -0.69 -14.05
C ARG A 16 -0.75 0.54 -13.14
N THR A 17 -0.92 0.36 -11.84
CA THR A 17 -0.90 1.44 -10.83
C THR A 17 0.40 1.51 -10.06
N GLY A 18 1.18 0.43 -10.03
CA GLY A 18 2.40 0.32 -9.22
C GLY A 18 2.14 0.21 -7.72
N TRP A 19 0.89 -0.09 -7.31
CA TRP A 19 0.49 -0.23 -5.91
C TRP A 19 0.33 -1.69 -5.52
N CYS A 20 0.58 -2.00 -4.25
CA CYS A 20 0.36 -3.32 -3.69
C CYS A 20 -1.15 -3.58 -3.53
N ALA A 21 -1.67 -4.64 -4.16
CA ALA A 21 -3.04 -5.12 -4.01
C ALA A 21 -3.36 -5.60 -2.58
N GLY A 22 -2.35 -5.91 -1.76
CA GLY A 22 -2.54 -6.30 -0.36
C GLY A 22 -2.63 -5.13 0.62
N CYS A 23 -1.76 -4.13 0.45
CA CYS A 23 -1.63 -3.03 1.42
C CYS A 23 -1.76 -1.62 0.83
N GLY A 24 -1.95 -1.48 -0.49
CA GLY A 24 -2.10 -0.20 -1.19
C GLY A 24 -0.83 0.64 -1.33
N ARG A 25 0.32 0.16 -0.83
CA ARG A 25 1.60 0.87 -0.89
C ARG A 25 2.31 0.65 -2.21
N SER A 26 3.02 1.66 -2.69
CA SER A 26 3.91 1.52 -3.85
C SER A 26 5.27 0.92 -3.47
N VAL A 27 5.97 0.37 -4.45
CA VAL A 27 7.36 -0.13 -4.30
C VAL A 27 8.32 0.91 -3.69
N PRO A 28 8.38 2.18 -4.16
CA PRO A 28 9.25 3.18 -3.56
C PRO A 28 8.87 3.52 -2.11
N GLU A 29 7.58 3.53 -1.78
CA GLU A 29 7.15 3.74 -0.39
C GLU A 29 7.55 2.59 0.53
N ILE A 30 7.51 1.34 0.04
CA ILE A 30 7.95 0.16 0.81
C ILE A 30 9.47 0.20 1.02
N ARG A 31 10.25 0.49 -0.03
CA ARG A 31 11.72 0.63 0.07
C ARG A 31 12.13 1.74 1.04
N SER A 32 11.43 2.86 1.00
CA SER A 32 11.73 4.02 1.84
C SER A 32 11.03 3.98 3.20
N TRP A 33 10.15 3.01 3.48
CA TRP A 33 9.34 2.98 4.71
C TRP A 33 10.18 3.06 5.98
N ARG A 34 11.27 2.28 6.05
CA ARG A 34 12.20 2.30 7.18
C ARG A 34 12.90 3.65 7.36
N LYS A 35 13.14 4.38 6.27
CA LYS A 35 13.80 5.70 6.24
C LYS A 35 12.81 6.87 6.30
N MET A 36 11.50 6.62 6.14
CA MET A 36 10.47 7.66 6.19
C MET A 36 10.29 8.20 7.61
N GLN A 37 10.10 9.51 7.68
CA GLN A 37 9.68 10.19 8.90
C GLN A 37 8.27 9.74 9.32
N PRO A 38 7.97 9.69 10.62
CA PRO A 38 6.66 9.27 11.13
C PRO A 38 5.49 10.08 10.55
N GLN A 39 5.69 11.36 10.27
CA GLN A 39 4.68 12.20 9.61
C GLN A 39 4.37 11.74 8.17
N ALA A 40 5.41 11.42 7.39
CA ALA A 40 5.25 10.86 6.06
C ALA A 40 4.58 9.49 6.11
N ARG A 41 4.89 8.68 7.14
CA ARG A 41 4.25 7.39 7.34
C ARG A 41 2.73 7.52 7.53
N GLY A 42 2.32 8.43 8.42
CA GLY A 42 0.91 8.72 8.66
C GLY A 42 0.19 9.27 7.43
N ALA A 43 0.86 10.08 6.60
CA ALA A 43 0.30 10.55 5.33
C ALA A 43 0.02 9.38 4.36
N VAL A 44 0.96 8.44 4.24
CA VAL A 44 0.76 7.24 3.41
C VAL A 44 -0.39 6.41 3.96
N GLU A 45 -0.42 6.13 5.26
CA GLU A 45 -1.48 5.35 5.92
C GLU A 45 -2.88 5.94 5.71
N ARG A 46 -3.00 7.27 5.70
CA ARG A 46 -4.26 7.97 5.39
C ARG A 46 -4.67 7.84 3.93
N ASP A 47 -3.71 7.69 3.02
CA ASP A 47 -3.97 7.55 1.59
C ASP A 47 -4.25 6.09 1.19
N LEU A 48 -3.76 5.12 1.96
CA LEU A 48 -4.01 3.68 1.73
C LEU A 48 -5.47 3.30 1.52
N PRO A 49 -6.44 3.69 2.37
CA PRO A 49 -7.85 3.35 2.14
C PRO A 49 -8.38 3.92 0.82
N ARG A 50 -7.94 5.13 0.42
CA ARG A 50 -8.31 5.71 -0.89
C ARG A 50 -7.72 4.92 -2.05
N ARG A 51 -6.46 4.48 -1.94
CA ARG A 51 -5.82 3.64 -2.95
C ARG A 51 -6.45 2.25 -3.02
N MET A 52 -6.81 1.68 -1.87
CA MET A 52 -7.48 0.38 -1.79
C MET A 52 -8.86 0.43 -2.43
N LEU A 53 -9.64 1.50 -2.23
CA LEU A 53 -10.90 1.72 -2.95
C LEU A 53 -10.68 1.76 -4.47
N ARG A 54 -9.64 2.47 -4.95
CA ARG A 54 -9.28 2.46 -6.37
C ARG A 54 -8.81 1.10 -6.88
N LEU A 55 -8.13 0.30 -6.06
CA LEU A 55 -7.72 -1.06 -6.44
C LEU A 55 -8.89 -2.05 -6.40
N ALA A 56 -9.85 -1.87 -5.49
CA ALA A 56 -11.04 -2.69 -5.38
C ALA A 56 -12.01 -2.46 -6.56
N ASP A 57 -12.24 -1.20 -6.93
CA ASP A 57 -12.99 -0.82 -8.14
C ASP A 57 -12.34 -1.40 -9.39
N ARG A 58 -11.00 -1.43 -9.41
CA ARG A 58 -10.24 -1.90 -10.56
C ARG A 58 -9.93 -3.38 -10.54
N ARG A 59 -10.40 -4.15 -9.54
CA ARG A 59 -10.05 -5.57 -9.35
C ARG A 59 -10.06 -6.29 -10.70
N PRO A 60 -8.90 -6.49 -11.35
CA PRO A 60 -8.87 -7.33 -12.51
C PRO A 60 -9.05 -8.73 -11.97
N LYS A 61 -10.02 -9.43 -12.54
CA LYS A 61 -10.20 -10.85 -12.38
C LYS A 61 -9.01 -11.54 -13.07
N ASP A 62 -7.83 -11.53 -12.45
CA ASP A 62 -6.71 -12.40 -12.80
C ASP A 62 -6.84 -13.64 -11.89
N ALA A 63 -7.57 -14.72 -12.19
CA ALA A 63 -7.58 -15.56 -13.40
C ALA A 63 -6.17 -15.84 -13.92
#